data_AF-A0A973GRU1-F1
#
_entry.id   AF-A0A973GRU1-F1
#
_cell.length_a   1.000
_cell.length_b   1.000
_cell.length_c   1.000
_cell.angle_alpha   90.00
_cell.angle_beta   90.00
_cell.angle_gamma   90.00
#
_symmetry.space_group_name_H-M   'P 1'
#
loop_
_entity.id
_entity.type
_entity.pdbx_description
1 polymer ?
#
loop_
_entity_poly.entity_id
_entity_poly.type
_entity_poly.pdbx_seq_one_letter_code
_entity_poly.pdbx_strand_id
1 'polypeptide(L)'
;TEFGSLNTGLPAVVSEGEVFERTDRGFRLSGLRRVLPEIQLQVSEAYGGTLETGGTVVSLPALAGSGLLRISVQRVFAWELIPRAL
;
A
#
# COMPACT_ATOMS: atom_id res chain seq x y z
N THR A 1 -7.31 -7.78 3.84
CA THR A 1 -6.78 -8.08 2.51
C THR A 1 -6.48 -9.55 2.40
N GLU A 2 -6.77 -10.18 1.26
CA GLU A 2 -6.50 -11.60 0.99
C GLU A 2 -5.34 -11.73 0.01
N PHE A 3 -4.40 -12.64 0.27
CA PHE A 3 -3.26 -12.88 -0.60
C PHE A 3 -3.00 -14.39 -0.72
N GLY A 4 -2.84 -14.88 -1.95
CA GLY A 4 -2.48 -16.29 -2.22
C GLY A 4 -1.00 -16.60 -1.95
N SER A 5 -0.14 -15.58 -1.96
CA SER A 5 1.24 -15.64 -1.47
C SER A 5 1.68 -14.23 -1.07
N LEU A 6 2.60 -14.14 -0.10
CA LEU A 6 3.18 -12.87 0.35
C LEU A 6 4.70 -13.02 0.37
N ASN A 7 5.33 -12.79 -0.78
CA ASN A 7 6.76 -13.01 -1.00
C ASN A 7 7.64 -11.83 -0.55
N THR A 8 7.03 -10.74 -0.07
CA THR A 8 7.73 -9.53 0.39
C THR A 8 8.09 -9.56 1.88
N GLY A 9 7.92 -10.70 2.54
CA GLY A 9 7.92 -10.80 4.00
C GLY A 9 6.56 -10.38 4.56
N LEU A 10 6.05 -11.15 5.52
CA LEU A 10 4.94 -10.72 6.37
C LEU A 10 5.34 -9.39 7.02
N PRO A 11 4.44 -8.38 7.14
CA PRO A 11 4.62 -7.36 8.16
C PRO A 11 4.76 -8.12 9.47
N ALA A 12 5.98 -8.24 9.98
CA ALA A 12 6.43 -9.38 10.79
C ALA A 12 5.80 -9.49 12.19
N VAL A 13 4.80 -8.66 12.50
CA VAL A 13 4.05 -8.70 13.75
C VAL A 13 2.63 -8.22 13.47
N VAL A 14 1.63 -8.97 13.92
CA VAL A 14 0.22 -8.54 14.01
C VAL A 14 0.15 -7.49 15.12
N SER A 15 -0.43 -6.32 14.85
CA SER A 15 -0.64 -5.28 15.87
C SER A 15 -1.90 -5.55 16.68
N GLU A 16 -2.06 -4.89 17.81
CA GLU A 16 -3.25 -5.01 18.65
C GLU A 16 -4.53 -4.72 17.84
N GLY A 17 -5.51 -5.63 17.91
CA GLY A 17 -6.78 -5.55 17.18
C GLY A 17 -6.73 -6.05 15.74
N GLU A 18 -5.56 -6.41 15.22
CA GLU A 18 -5.45 -7.06 13.92
C GLU A 18 -5.57 -8.58 14.05
N VAL A 19 -6.13 -9.22 13.03
CA VAL A 19 -6.34 -10.67 13.00
C VAL A 19 -5.69 -11.23 11.76
N PHE A 20 -4.73 -12.14 11.98
CA PHE A 20 -4.11 -12.92 10.93
C PHE A 20 -4.69 -14.34 10.94
N GLU A 21 -5.32 -14.73 9.85
CA GLU A 21 -6.00 -16.01 9.70
C GLU A 21 -5.53 -16.75 8.45
N ARG A 22 -5.49 -18.08 8.54
CA ARG A 22 -5.32 -18.95 7.37
C ARG A 22 -6.69 -19.25 6.79
N THR A 23 -6.84 -19.05 5.49
CA THR A 23 -8.07 -19.32 4.72
C THR A 23 -7.81 -20.45 3.71
N ASP A 24 -8.86 -20.97 3.11
CA ASP A 24 -8.75 -21.98 2.03
C ASP A 24 -7.99 -21.46 0.80
N ARG A 25 -7.87 -20.12 0.67
CA ARG A 25 -7.20 -19.44 -0.45
C ARG A 25 -5.81 -18.89 -0.10
N GLY A 26 -5.32 -19.11 1.13
CA GLY A 26 -4.03 -18.59 1.59
C GLY A 26 -4.13 -17.90 2.94
N PHE A 27 -3.69 -16.66 3.04
CA PHE A 27 -3.68 -15.91 4.30
C PHE A 27 -4.49 -14.62 4.19
N ARG A 28 -5.13 -14.24 5.30
CA ARG A 28 -5.90 -13.01 5.40
C ARG A 28 -5.46 -12.26 6.64
N LEU A 29 -5.13 -10.98 6.45
CA LEU A 29 -4.93 -10.03 7.52
C LEU A 29 -6.12 -9.07 7.52
N SER A 30 -6.80 -8.97 8.66
CA SER A 30 -7.99 -8.14 8.85
C SER A 30 -7.83 -7.25 10.09
N GLY A 31 -8.71 -6.24 10.21
CA GLY A 31 -8.61 -5.26 11.29
C GLY A 31 -7.40 -4.31 11.19
N LEU A 32 -6.75 -4.21 10.01
CA LEU A 32 -5.59 -3.34 9.81
C LEU A 32 -5.92 -1.88 10.19
N ARG A 33 -5.38 -1.43 11.32
CA ARG A 33 -5.52 -0.05 11.80
C ARG A 33 -4.14 0.56 12.05
N ARG A 34 -3.29 0.49 11.03
CA ARG A 34 -1.93 1.03 11.08
C ARG A 34 -1.87 2.39 10.41
N VAL A 35 -1.18 3.31 11.08
CA VAL A 35 -0.59 4.46 10.39
C VAL A 35 0.76 3.99 9.86
N LEU A 36 0.82 3.66 8.57
CA LEU A 36 2.08 3.32 7.91
C LEU A 36 2.70 4.63 7.39
N PRO A 37 3.82 5.10 7.99
CA PRO A 37 4.46 6.34 7.53
C PRO A 37 5.05 6.16 6.12
N GLU A 38 5.47 4.93 5.81
CA GLU A 38 6.07 4.57 4.53
C GLU A 38 5.76 3.11 4.18
N ILE A 39 5.54 2.86 2.89
CA ILE A 39 5.44 1.53 2.29
C ILE A 39 6.38 1.52 1.08
N GLN A 40 7.26 0.52 1.01
CA GLN A 40 8.11 0.27 -0.14
C GLN A 40 7.62 -0.98 -0.86
N LEU A 41 7.29 -0.86 -2.14
CA LEU A 41 6.74 -1.93 -2.96
C LEU A 41 7.60 -2.12 -4.19
N GLN A 42 8.05 -3.35 -4.44
CA GLN A 42 8.62 -3.70 -5.74
C GLN A 42 7.47 -3.81 -6.75
N VAL A 43 7.49 -2.99 -7.80
CA VAL A 43 6.48 -2.95 -8.85
C VAL A 43 7.10 -3.30 -10.20
N SER A 44 6.31 -3.89 -11.08
CA SER A 44 6.67 -4.06 -12.49
C SER A 44 5.42 -4.22 -13.34
N GLU A 45 5.54 -3.95 -14.63
CA GLU A 45 4.42 -4.15 -15.57
C GLU A 45 3.96 -5.61 -15.62
N ALA A 46 4.87 -6.56 -15.42
CA ALA A 46 4.57 -7.99 -15.46
C ALA A 46 3.65 -8.46 -14.31
N TYR A 47 3.70 -7.80 -13.15
CA TYR A 47 2.89 -8.16 -11.98
C TYR A 47 1.76 -7.15 -11.71
N GLY A 48 1.78 -5.99 -12.38
CA GLY A 48 0.76 -4.97 -12.28
C GLY A 48 0.68 -4.34 -10.89
N GLY A 49 -0.54 -4.09 -10.43
CA GLY A 49 -0.85 -3.48 -9.13
C GLY A 49 -1.52 -2.13 -9.27
N THR A 50 -2.48 -1.85 -8.39
CA THR A 50 -3.26 -0.61 -8.38
C THR A 50 -3.32 -0.02 -6.98
N LEU A 51 -3.27 1.30 -6.89
CA LEU A 51 -3.59 2.07 -5.69
C LEU A 51 -4.96 2.72 -5.88
N GLU A 52 -5.88 2.44 -4.96
CA GLU A 52 -7.19 3.11 -4.92
C GLU A 52 -7.25 4.08 -3.73
N THR A 53 -7.57 5.34 -4.01
CA THR A 53 -7.73 6.40 -3.00
C THR A 53 -8.95 7.27 -3.33
N GLY A 54 -9.91 7.36 -2.40
CA GLY A 54 -11.07 8.24 -2.56
C GLY A 54 -11.87 7.99 -3.86
N GLY A 55 -11.95 6.74 -4.33
CA GLY A 55 -12.60 6.37 -5.59
C GLY A 55 -11.76 6.57 -6.86
N THR A 56 -10.53 7.06 -6.73
CA THR A 56 -9.57 7.15 -7.84
C THR A 56 -8.68 5.91 -7.84
N VAL A 57 -8.53 5.27 -8.99
CA VAL A 57 -7.66 4.10 -9.17
C VAL A 57 -6.47 4.48 -10.05
N VAL A 58 -5.27 4.20 -9.57
CA VAL A 58 -4.01 4.49 -10.29
C VAL A 58 -3.19 3.20 -10.43
N SER A 59 -2.63 2.98 -11.62
CA SER A 59 -1.69 1.88 -11.88
C SER A 59 -0.35 2.14 -11.19
N LEU A 60 0.13 1.20 -10.37
CA LEU A 60 1.41 1.34 -9.67
C LEU A 60 2.61 1.34 -10.62
N PRO A 61 2.69 0.46 -11.64
CA PRO A 61 3.74 0.55 -12.65
C PRO A 61 3.73 1.88 -13.42
N ALA A 62 2.58 2.54 -13.59
CA ALA A 62 2.54 3.85 -14.23
C ALA A 62 3.23 4.96 -13.40
N LEU A 63 3.46 4.73 -12.10
CA LEU A 63 4.12 5.69 -11.21
C LEU A 63 5.65 5.50 -11.13
N ALA A 64 6.15 4.28 -11.33
CA ALA A 64 7.57 3.96 -11.11
C ALA A 64 8.19 3.00 -12.14
N GLY A 65 7.46 2.61 -13.18
CA GLY A 65 7.88 1.61 -14.16
C GLY A 65 8.09 0.24 -13.52
N SER A 66 9.25 -0.35 -13.78
CA SER A 66 9.70 -1.58 -13.10
C SER A 66 10.81 -1.24 -12.10
N GLY A 67 10.48 -1.22 -10.81
CA GLY A 67 11.37 -0.72 -9.79
C GLY A 67 10.74 -0.67 -8.39
N LEU A 68 11.43 -0.01 -7.48
CA LEU A 68 10.94 0.21 -6.12
C LEU A 68 10.07 1.46 -6.08
N LEU A 69 8.78 1.30 -5.76
CA LEU A 69 7.85 2.38 -5.49
C LEU A 69 7.81 2.67 -3.99
N ARG A 70 8.07 3.93 -3.62
CA ARG A 70 7.92 4.41 -2.24
C ARG A 70 6.63 5.21 -2.11
N ILE A 71 5.76 4.77 -1.21
CA ILE A 71 4.52 5.45 -0.84
C ILE A 71 4.67 5.97 0.59
N SER A 72 4.64 7.28 0.78
CA SER A 72 4.76 7.91 2.10
C SER A 72 3.51 8.69 2.46
N VAL A 73 3.10 8.63 3.72
CA VAL A 73 2.00 9.43 4.25
C VAL A 73 2.59 10.61 5.01
N GLN A 74 2.31 11.82 4.56
CA GLN A 74 2.68 13.05 5.27
C GLN A 74 1.42 13.83 5.66
N ARG A 75 1.41 14.33 6.89
CA ARG A 75 0.43 15.35 7.29
C ARG A 75 0.96 16.69 6.82
N VAL A 76 0.21 17.33 5.95
CA VAL A 76 0.47 18.68 5.46
C VAL A 76 -0.69 19.58 5.87
N PHE A 77 -0.41 20.86 6.06
CA PHE A 77 -1.46 21.85 6.17
C PHE A 77 -2.14 22.03 4.81
N ALA A 78 -3.44 22.29 4.80
CA ALA A 78 -4.20 22.44 3.54
C ALA A 78 -3.62 23.53 2.62
N TRP A 79 -3.02 24.58 3.18
CA TRP A 79 -2.38 25.65 2.39
C TRP A 79 -1.14 25.19 1.62
N GLU A 80 -0.50 24.08 2.01
CA GLU A 80 0.66 23.51 1.28
C GLU A 80 0.27 22.91 -0.07
N LEU A 81 -1.01 22.58 -0.25
CA LEU A 81 -1.55 21.95 -1.47
C LEU A 81 -2.10 22.97 -2.47
N ILE A 82 -2.13 24.25 -2.12
CA ILE A 82 -2.54 25.31 -3.05
C ILE A 82 -1.39 25.50 -4.04
N PRO A 83 -1.59 25.23 -5.36
CA PRO A 83 -0.53 25.40 -6.34
C PRO A 83 -0.06 26.86 -6.30
N ARG A 84 1.25 27.06 -6.08
CA ARG A 84 1.84 28.39 -6.16
C ARG A 84 1.75 28.83 -7.62
N ALA A 85 0.77 29.66 -7.93
CA ALA A 85 0.76 30.45 -9.16
C ALA A 85 1.99 31.38 -9.08
N LEU A 86 2.98 31.11 -9.92
CA LEU A 86 4.03 32.05 -10.30
C LEU A 86 3.89 32.31 -11.80
#